data_AF-A0A530M652-F1
#
_entry.id   AF-A0A530M652-F1
#
_cell.length_a   1.000
_cell.length_b   1.000
_cell.length_c   1.000
_cell.angle_alpha   90.00
_cell.angle_beta   90.00
_cell.angle_gamma   90.00
#
_symmetry.space_group_name_H-M   'P 1'
#
loop_
_entity.id
_entity.type
_entity.pdbx_description
1 polymer ?
#
loop_
_entity_poly.entity_id
_entity_poly.type
_entity_poly.pdbx_seq_one_letter_code
_entity_poly.pdbx_strand_id
1 'polypeptide(L)'
;MREIIFDTETTGLDTREDRVIELGGVELVNRFPTGRTFHKYINPQGRQIHHEAPTFMEIAEEFLAFIDGAKLVAHNAGFDIGFLNLEFGRLGHPAIDPGRIVDTLALARRKHPMGPNSLDALCRRYGIDNGRRTKH
;
A
#
# COMPACT_ATOMS: atom_id res chain seq x y z
N MET A 1 1.85 18.78 -6.87
CA MET A 1 2.55 17.56 -6.41
C MET A 1 1.54 16.42 -6.34
N ARG A 2 1.86 15.26 -6.93
CA ARG A 2 0.98 14.08 -7.00
C ARG A 2 1.47 13.01 -6.01
N GLU A 3 0.56 12.47 -5.21
CA GLU A 3 0.82 11.49 -4.17
C GLU A 3 -0.18 10.34 -4.30
N ILE A 4 0.32 9.10 -4.15
CA ILE A 4 -0.52 7.91 -4.02
C ILE A 4 -0.41 7.41 -2.59
N ILE A 5 -1.53 7.40 -1.88
CA ILE A 5 -1.63 6.84 -0.54
C ILE A 5 -2.12 5.42 -0.75
N PHE A 6 -1.36 4.44 -0.29
CA PHE A 6 -1.66 3.04 -0.55
C PHE A 6 -1.38 2.15 0.66
N ASP A 7 -1.97 0.97 0.62
CA ASP A 7 -1.85 -0.08 1.63
C ASP A 7 -1.95 -1.45 0.94
N THR A 8 -1.27 -2.45 1.50
CA THR A 8 -1.30 -3.83 1.00
C THR A 8 -1.77 -4.80 2.08
N GLU A 9 -2.65 -5.73 1.69
CA GLU A 9 -2.91 -6.91 2.49
C GLU A 9 -2.16 -8.10 1.91
N THR A 10 -1.66 -8.94 2.79
CA THR A 10 -0.77 -10.05 2.46
C THR A 10 -1.24 -11.31 3.16
N THR A 11 -0.81 -12.46 2.66
CA THR A 11 -1.14 -13.75 3.29
C THR A 11 -0.46 -13.98 4.64
N GLY A 12 0.49 -13.12 5.02
CA GLY A 12 1.33 -13.20 6.20
C GLY A 12 2.48 -12.18 6.13
N LEU A 13 3.44 -12.26 7.05
CA LEU A 13 4.46 -11.21 7.22
C LEU A 13 5.81 -11.50 6.54
N ASP A 14 6.03 -12.71 6.02
CA ASP A 14 7.31 -13.09 5.41
C ASP A 14 7.26 -12.94 3.90
N THR A 15 7.91 -11.90 3.36
CA THR A 15 7.97 -11.63 1.92
C THR A 15 8.50 -12.78 1.05
N ARG A 16 9.20 -13.76 1.63
CA ARG A 16 9.71 -14.93 0.90
C ARG A 16 8.63 -15.98 0.64
N GLU A 17 7.74 -16.18 1.61
CA GLU A 17 6.73 -17.25 1.61
C GLU A 17 5.30 -16.72 1.41
N ASP A 18 5.07 -15.47 1.77
CA ASP A 18 3.78 -14.78 1.67
C ASP A 18 3.68 -13.95 0.39
N ARG A 19 2.44 -13.64 0.03
CA ARG A 19 2.06 -13.00 -1.22
C ARG A 19 1.12 -11.84 -0.96
N VAL A 20 1.11 -10.85 -1.84
CA VAL A 20 0.12 -9.77 -1.83
C VAL A 20 -1.23 -10.32 -2.27
N ILE A 21 -2.30 -10.01 -1.54
CA ILE A 21 -3.67 -10.46 -1.79
C ILE A 21 -4.66 -9.32 -1.98
N GLU A 22 -4.31 -8.10 -1.57
CA GLU A 22 -5.10 -6.90 -1.82
C GLU A 22 -4.16 -5.71 -1.98
N LEU A 23 -4.53 -4.82 -2.89
CA LEU A 23 -3.82 -3.57 -3.09
C LEU A 23 -4.85 -2.44 -3.21
N GLY A 24 -4.79 -1.53 -2.24
CA GLY A 24 -5.64 -0.34 -2.17
C GLY A 24 -4.80 0.92 -2.34
N GLY A 25 -5.27 1.87 -3.15
CA GLY A 25 -4.57 3.12 -3.42
C GLY A 25 -5.52 4.25 -3.79
N VAL A 26 -5.25 5.45 -3.27
CA VAL A 26 -5.99 6.68 -3.58
C VAL A 26 -5.03 7.76 -4.06
N GLU A 27 -5.43 8.48 -5.10
CA GLU A 27 -4.64 9.59 -5.66
C GLU A 27 -5.01 10.92 -5.02
N LEU A 28 -3.98 11.64 -4.56
CA LEU A 28 -4.08 13.05 -4.19
C LEU A 28 -3.25 13.92 -5.14
N VAL A 29 -3.80 15.08 -5.49
CA VAL A 29 -3.06 16.17 -6.14
C VAL A 29 -3.15 17.41 -5.28
N ASN A 30 -2.00 17.94 -4.89
CA ASN A 30 -1.90 19.07 -3.96
C ASN A 30 -2.69 18.84 -2.66
N ARG A 31 -2.66 17.59 -2.15
CA ARG A 31 -3.36 17.12 -0.94
C ARG A 31 -4.89 17.01 -1.07
N PHE A 32 -5.45 17.20 -2.25
CA PHE A 32 -6.88 16.99 -2.50
C PHE A 32 -7.12 15.67 -3.23
N PRO A 33 -8.09 14.84 -2.81
CA PRO A 33 -8.46 13.62 -3.52
C PRO A 33 -8.96 13.94 -4.92
N THR A 34 -8.43 13.23 -5.92
CA THR A 34 -8.87 13.40 -7.30
C THR A 34 -10.10 12.56 -7.64
N GLY A 35 -10.41 11.57 -6.78
CA GLY A 35 -11.41 10.53 -7.03
C GLY A 35 -10.85 9.31 -7.77
N ARG A 36 -9.61 9.37 -8.28
CA ARG A 36 -8.96 8.22 -8.90
C ARG A 36 -8.43 7.28 -7.81
N THR A 37 -8.84 6.03 -7.89
CA THR A 37 -8.46 4.97 -6.95
C THR A 37 -7.98 3.73 -7.69
N PHE A 38 -7.14 2.95 -7.04
CA PHE A 38 -6.77 1.60 -7.46
C PHE A 38 -7.18 0.65 -6.35
N HIS A 39 -8.04 -0.31 -6.63
CA HIS A 39 -8.44 -1.32 -5.65
C HIS A 39 -8.61 -2.66 -6.34
N LYS A 40 -7.78 -3.64 -5.99
CA LYS A 40 -7.81 -4.99 -6.57
C LYS A 40 -7.54 -6.02 -5.48
N TYR A 41 -8.37 -7.07 -5.47
CA TYR A 41 -7.99 -8.34 -4.86
C TYR A 41 -7.05 -9.07 -5.81
N ILE A 42 -6.15 -9.87 -5.25
CA ILE A 42 -5.07 -10.54 -5.98
C ILE A 42 -5.08 -12.02 -5.61
N ASN A 43 -5.03 -12.88 -6.61
CA ASN A 43 -4.83 -14.31 -6.43
C ASN A 43 -3.34 -14.58 -6.16
N PRO A 44 -2.96 -15.06 -4.96
CA PRO A 44 -1.56 -15.30 -4.60
C PRO A 44 -0.95 -16.54 -5.27
N GLN A 45 -1.76 -17.34 -5.99
CA GLN A 45 -1.41 -18.61 -6.63
C GLN A 45 -0.77 -19.62 -5.67
N GLY A 46 -1.52 -20.66 -5.31
CA GLY A 46 -1.05 -21.71 -4.39
C GLY A 46 -1.61 -21.62 -2.97
N ARG A 47 -2.48 -20.64 -2.69
CA ARG A 47 -3.37 -20.62 -1.51
C ARG A 47 -4.82 -20.52 -1.98
N GLN A 48 -5.76 -21.10 -1.24
CA GLN A 48 -7.21 -21.01 -1.54
C GLN A 48 -7.79 -19.67 -1.07
N ILE A 49 -7.23 -18.56 -1.57
CA ILE A 49 -7.64 -17.18 -1.26
C ILE A 49 -7.84 -16.45 -2.60
N HIS A 50 -8.93 -15.71 -2.74
CA HIS A 50 -9.25 -14.90 -3.93
C HIS A 50 -9.02 -15.61 -5.27
N HIS A 51 -9.45 -16.86 -5.41
CA HIS A 51 -9.15 -17.68 -6.60
C HIS A 51 -9.73 -17.11 -7.92
N GLU A 52 -10.81 -16.33 -7.85
CA GLU A 52 -11.43 -15.64 -9.00
C GLU A 52 -10.80 -14.26 -9.30
N ALA A 53 -9.91 -13.78 -8.42
CA ALA A 53 -9.24 -12.50 -8.61
C ALA A 53 -8.07 -12.62 -9.60
N PRO A 54 -7.66 -11.52 -10.26
CA PRO A 54 -6.48 -11.54 -11.10
C PRO A 54 -5.21 -11.82 -10.28
N THR A 55 -4.21 -12.39 -10.92
CA THR A 55 -2.86 -12.54 -10.36
C THR A 55 -2.14 -11.20 -10.32
N PHE A 56 -1.04 -11.11 -9.55
CA PHE A 56 -0.23 -9.88 -9.53
C PHE A 56 0.32 -9.55 -10.94
N MET A 57 0.66 -10.56 -11.74
CA MET A 57 1.10 -10.38 -13.13
C MET A 57 0.08 -9.63 -13.98
N GLU A 58 -1.21 -9.95 -13.84
CA GLU A 58 -2.28 -9.35 -14.63
C GLU A 58 -2.55 -7.89 -14.26
N ILE A 59 -2.26 -7.49 -13.02
CA ILE A 59 -2.47 -6.11 -12.55
C ILE A 59 -1.20 -5.25 -12.52
N ALA A 60 -0.01 -5.83 -12.73
CA ALA A 60 1.27 -5.16 -12.51
C ALA A 60 1.43 -3.89 -13.34
N GLU A 61 1.12 -3.97 -14.64
CA GLU A 61 1.21 -2.83 -15.57
C GLU A 61 0.19 -1.73 -15.23
N GLU A 62 -1.04 -2.12 -14.88
CA GLU A 62 -2.09 -1.18 -14.44
C GLU A 62 -1.65 -0.44 -13.18
N PHE A 63 -1.04 -1.14 -12.23
CA PHE A 63 -0.55 -0.55 -10.99
C PHE A 63 0.68 0.34 -11.21
N LEU A 64 1.64 -0.08 -12.05
CA LEU A 64 2.80 0.75 -12.43
C LEU A 64 2.34 2.07 -13.06
N ALA A 65 1.39 2.01 -13.99
CA ALA A 65 0.80 3.20 -14.60
C ALA A 65 0.01 4.05 -13.60
N PHE A 66 -0.63 3.43 -12.61
CA PHE A 66 -1.30 4.15 -11.53
C PHE A 66 -0.30 4.93 -10.67
N ILE A 67 0.84 4.34 -10.31
CA ILE A 67 1.80 4.98 -9.42
C ILE A 67 2.78 5.91 -10.14
N ASP A 68 2.89 5.86 -11.46
CA ASP A 68 3.93 6.57 -12.22
C ASP A 68 3.99 8.09 -11.93
N GLY A 69 5.22 8.60 -11.79
CA GLY A 69 5.48 10.02 -11.46
C GLY A 69 4.97 10.52 -10.10
N ALA A 70 4.37 9.68 -9.26
CA ALA A 70 3.89 10.07 -7.93
C ALA A 70 4.86 9.73 -6.80
N LYS A 71 4.75 10.46 -5.68
CA LYS A 71 5.25 10.01 -4.38
C LYS A 71 4.34 8.91 -3.84
N LEU A 72 4.92 7.90 -3.22
CA LEU A 72 4.19 6.76 -2.66
C LEU A 72 4.20 6.87 -1.14
N VAL A 73 3.01 6.92 -0.56
CA VAL A 73 2.80 7.20 0.86
C VAL A 73 2.10 5.99 1.47
N ALA A 74 2.74 5.36 2.45
CA ALA A 74 2.18 4.23 3.19
C ALA A 74 2.52 4.33 4.68
N HIS A 75 1.87 3.54 5.52
CA HIS A 75 2.13 3.50 6.96
C HIS A 75 2.94 2.25 7.29
N ASN A 76 4.21 2.42 7.67
CA ASN A 76 5.20 1.34 7.68
C ASN A 76 5.61 0.90 6.26
N ALA A 77 5.85 1.88 5.38
CA ALA A 77 6.04 1.67 3.93
C ALA A 77 7.14 0.64 3.56
N GLY A 78 8.12 0.39 4.44
CA GLY A 78 9.13 -0.65 4.19
C GLY A 78 8.54 -2.05 4.03
N PHE A 79 7.41 -2.34 4.69
CA PHE A 79 6.69 -3.59 4.55
C PHE A 79 6.06 -3.72 3.16
N ASP A 80 5.18 -2.78 2.78
CA ASP A 80 4.45 -2.82 1.52
C ASP A 80 5.39 -2.79 0.31
N ILE A 81 6.39 -1.91 0.36
CA ILE A 81 7.38 -1.78 -0.72
C ILE A 81 8.24 -3.04 -0.82
N GLY A 82 8.54 -3.71 0.30
CA GLY A 82 9.24 -4.98 0.30
C GLY A 82 8.49 -6.05 -0.50
N PHE A 83 7.19 -6.20 -0.22
CA PHE A 83 6.31 -7.11 -0.97
C PHE A 83 6.20 -6.71 -2.45
N LEU A 84 5.90 -5.44 -2.74
CA LEU A 84 5.76 -4.95 -4.11
C LEU A 84 7.03 -5.17 -4.93
N ASN A 85 8.20 -4.86 -4.38
CA ASN A 85 9.48 -5.05 -5.09
C ASN A 85 9.78 -6.53 -5.35
N LEU A 86 9.37 -7.43 -4.46
CA LEU A 86 9.50 -8.88 -4.67
C LEU A 86 8.57 -9.39 -5.77
N GLU A 87 7.32 -8.95 -5.78
CA GLU A 87 6.38 -9.28 -6.85
C GLU A 87 6.82 -8.70 -8.20
N PHE A 88 7.27 -7.45 -8.24
CA PHE A 88 7.84 -6.83 -9.44
C PHE A 88 9.11 -7.54 -9.91
N GLY A 89 9.99 -7.93 -8.99
CA GLY A 89 11.20 -8.66 -9.31
C GLY A 89 10.93 -10.03 -9.96
N ARG A 90 9.87 -10.73 -9.52
CA ARG A 90 9.42 -12.00 -10.17
C ARG A 90 8.98 -11.81 -11.62
N LEU A 91 8.52 -10.61 -11.96
CA LEU A 91 8.10 -10.23 -13.32
C LEU A 91 9.23 -9.56 -14.13
N GLY A 92 10.42 -9.37 -13.56
CA GLY A 92 11.54 -8.71 -14.21
C GLY A 92 11.45 -7.18 -14.22
N HIS A 93 10.55 -6.58 -13.45
CA HIS A 93 10.48 -5.13 -13.29
C HIS A 93 11.53 -4.61 -12.28
N PRO A 94 12.02 -3.36 -12.46
CA PRO A 94 12.89 -2.74 -11.49
C PRO A 94 12.17 -2.48 -10.17
N ALA A 95 12.94 -2.41 -9.08
CA ALA A 95 12.41 -1.98 -7.79
C ALA A 95 11.93 -0.52 -7.83
N ILE A 96 10.94 -0.20 -7.00
CA ILE A 96 10.45 1.16 -6.78
C ILE A 96 11.60 2.03 -6.26
N ASP A 97 11.80 3.20 -6.89
CA ASP A 97 12.79 4.18 -6.46
C ASP A 97 12.56 4.61 -5.00
N PRO A 98 13.53 4.38 -4.09
CA PRO A 98 13.44 4.79 -2.70
C PRO A 98 13.20 6.29 -2.51
N GLY A 99 13.67 7.12 -3.44
CA GLY A 99 13.46 8.56 -3.43
C GLY A 99 11.99 8.97 -3.55
N ARG A 100 11.10 8.07 -3.96
CA ARG A 100 9.66 8.31 -4.10
C ARG A 100 8.85 7.95 -2.87
N ILE A 101 9.43 7.22 -1.92
CA ILE A 101 8.72 6.62 -0.79
C ILE A 101 8.62 7.59 0.39
N VAL A 102 7.45 7.64 1.02
CA VAL A 102 7.18 8.38 2.24
C VAL A 102 6.56 7.44 3.27
N ASP A 103 7.30 7.14 4.33
CA ASP A 103 6.79 6.34 5.45
C ASP A 103 6.13 7.23 6.50
N THR A 104 4.81 7.15 6.59
CA THR A 104 4.02 7.92 7.55
C THR A 104 4.20 7.45 8.99
N LEU A 105 4.62 6.20 9.23
CA LEU A 105 4.94 5.74 10.58
C LEU A 105 6.19 6.44 11.12
N ALA A 106 7.23 6.56 10.30
CA ALA A 106 8.42 7.34 10.64
C ALA A 106 8.08 8.82 10.89
N LEU A 107 7.18 9.42 10.09
CA LEU A 107 6.68 10.78 10.33
C LEU A 107 5.92 10.88 11.66
N ALA A 108 5.04 9.92 11.94
CA ALA A 108 4.23 9.88 13.14
C ALA A 108 5.11 9.75 14.40
N ARG A 109 6.09 8.84 14.39
CA ARG A 109 7.07 8.67 15.49
C ARG A 109 7.85 9.94 15.79
N ARG A 110 8.23 10.72 14.78
CA ARG A 110 8.90 12.02 14.99
C ARG A 110 7.96 13.06 15.59
N LYS A 111 6.70 13.08 15.16
CA LYS A 111 5.70 14.05 15.62
C LYS A 111 5.14 13.72 17.02
N HIS A 112 5.00 12.44 17.34
CA HIS A 112 4.40 11.92 18.57
C HIS A 112 5.31 10.85 19.20
N PRO A 113 6.47 11.24 19.75
CA PRO A 113 7.50 10.28 20.19
C PRO A 113 7.09 9.40 21.37
N MET A 114 6.23 9.91 22.26
CA MET A 114 5.83 9.23 23.50
C MET A 114 4.46 8.53 23.41
N GLY A 115 3.91 8.39 22.21
CA GLY A 115 2.55 7.86 22.00
C GLY A 115 2.50 6.68 21.05
N PRO A 116 1.39 5.91 21.07
CA PRO A 116 1.13 4.92 20.03
C PRO A 116 0.98 5.62 18.68
N ASN A 117 1.63 5.05 17.66
CA ASN A 117 1.67 5.60 16.31
C ASN A 117 1.04 4.67 15.26
N SER A 118 0.25 3.67 15.68
CA SER A 118 -0.56 2.87 14.75
C SER A 118 -1.64 3.73 14.09
N LEU A 119 -2.16 3.30 12.94
CA LEU A 119 -3.24 3.99 12.23
C LEU A 119 -4.44 4.25 13.15
N ASP A 120 -4.93 3.26 13.89
CA ASP A 120 -6.07 3.44 14.81
C ASP A 120 -5.79 4.46 15.92
N ALA A 121 -4.56 4.47 16.45
CA ALA A 121 -4.16 5.45 17.46
C ALA A 121 -4.11 6.87 16.88
N LEU A 122 -3.63 7.01 15.65
CA LEU A 122 -3.59 8.28 14.94
C LEU A 122 -4.99 8.76 14.55
N CYS A 123 -5.89 7.88 14.10
CA CYS A 123 -7.28 8.21 13.82
C CYS A 123 -7.95 8.79 15.06
N ARG A 124 -7.85 8.11 16.21
CA ARG A 124 -8.37 8.63 17.49
C ARG A 124 -7.75 9.98 17.86
N ARG A 125 -6.43 10.12 17.71
CA ARG A 125 -5.71 11.37 18.04
C ARG A 125 -6.16 12.55 17.19
N TYR A 126 -6.45 12.32 15.91
CA TYR A 126 -6.85 13.38 14.97
C TYR A 126 -8.36 13.52 14.81
N GLY A 127 -9.16 12.81 15.60
CA GLY A 127 -10.63 12.86 15.51
C GLY A 127 -11.18 12.32 14.18
N ILE A 128 -10.47 11.38 13.55
CA ILE A 128 -10.90 10.73 12.31
C ILE A 128 -11.74 9.51 12.68
N ASP A 129 -12.98 9.48 12.22
CA ASP A 129 -13.87 8.33 12.38
C ASP A 129 -13.46 7.20 11.43
N ASN A 130 -13.08 6.05 12.00
CA ASN A 130 -12.78 4.82 11.29
C ASN A 130 -13.85 3.72 11.52
N GLY A 131 -14.97 4.06 12.17
CA GLY A 131 -16.06 3.12 12.48
C GLY A 131 -16.86 2.64 11.27
N ARG A 132 -16.70 3.28 10.11
CA ARG A 132 -17.27 2.86 8.81
C ARG A 132 -16.33 1.98 7.97
N ARG A 133 -15.30 1.37 8.56
CA ARG A 133 -14.45 0.38 7.88
C ARG A 133 -15.30 -0.82 7.44
N THR A 134 -15.77 -0.81 6.21
CA THR A 134 -16.34 -1.99 5.54
C THR A 134 -15.26 -2.87 4.91
N LYS A 135 -14.04 -2.34 4.77
CA LYS A 135 -12.85 -3.05 4.29
C LYS A 135 -11.68 -2.69 5.22
N HIS A 136 -10.75 -3.63 5.38
CA HIS A 136 -9.57 -3.44 6.22
C HIS A 136 -8.64 -2.38 5.62
#